data_AF-A0A842MV02-F1
#
_entry.id   AF-A0A842MV02-F1
#
_cell.length_a   1.000
_cell.length_b   1.000
_cell.length_c   1.000
_cell.angle_alpha   90.00
_cell.angle_beta   90.00
_cell.angle_gamma   90.00
#
_symmetry.space_group_name_H-M   'P 1'
#
loop_
_entity.id
_entity.type
_entity.pdbx_description
1 polymer ?
#
loop_
_entity_poly.entity_id
_entity_poly.type
_entity_poly.pdbx_seq_one_letter_code
_entity_poly.pdbx_strand_id
1 'polypeptide(L)' 'MTDQGAQGAEPVLESLSQVERAVYELIIRAGDLMAKDVPSKMAGVIPRLVKKGLVEAYRRPATPDSRKKQTFLKAKKRE' A
#
# COMPACT_ATOMS: atom_id res chain seq x y z
N MET A 1 3.67 -24.18 25.00
CA MET A 1 4.42 -23.71 23.83
C MET A 1 3.65 -22.52 23.28
N THR A 2 4.23 -21.35 23.47
CA THR A 2 3.72 -20.03 23.12
C THR A 2 3.69 -19.84 21.61
N ASP A 3 2.52 -19.62 21.04
CA ASP A 3 2.38 -18.87 19.79
C ASP A 3 1.71 -17.53 20.14
N GLN A 4 2.56 -16.60 20.59
CA GLN A 4 2.23 -15.18 20.62
C GLN A 4 2.64 -14.63 19.26
N GLY A 5 1.73 -14.05 18.48
CA GLY A 5 2.19 -13.36 17.27
C GLY A 5 1.17 -12.96 16.20
N ALA A 6 -0.08 -12.67 16.53
CA ALA A 6 -1.01 -12.09 15.55
C ALA A 6 -1.84 -10.94 16.13
N GLN A 7 -1.21 -10.05 16.90
CA GLN A 7 -1.84 -8.82 17.35
C GLN A 7 -0.88 -7.66 17.05
N GLY A 8 -1.16 -6.91 15.98
CA GLY A 8 -0.32 -5.76 15.61
C GLY A 8 -0.79 -4.90 14.41
N ALA A 9 -1.89 -5.22 13.73
CA ALA A 9 -2.35 -4.44 12.55
C ALA A 9 -3.69 -3.70 12.76
N GLU A 10 -4.31 -3.82 13.93
CA GLU A 10 -5.76 -3.60 14.11
C GLU A 10 -6.11 -2.40 15.02
N PRO A 11 -5.61 -1.18 14.75
CA PRO A 11 -6.46 -0.03 15.11
C PRO A 11 -6.59 1.03 14.00
N VAL A 12 -5.73 1.02 12.97
CA VAL A 12 -5.80 2.03 11.89
C VAL A 12 -6.78 1.60 10.80
N LEU A 13 -6.87 0.30 10.53
CA LEU A 13 -7.77 -0.28 9.53
C LEU A 13 -9.25 -0.02 9.82
N GLU A 14 -9.63 0.07 11.10
CA GLU A 14 -11.02 0.31 11.53
C GLU A 14 -11.50 1.73 11.18
N SER A 15 -10.58 2.68 11.06
CA SER A 15 -10.88 4.07 10.66
C SER A 15 -10.89 4.29 9.13
N LEU A 16 -10.53 3.26 8.35
CA LEU A 16 -10.51 3.35 6.89
C LEU A 16 -11.89 3.08 6.32
N SER A 17 -12.24 3.84 5.28
CA SER A 17 -13.38 3.49 4.44
C SER A 17 -13.16 2.13 3.75
N GLN A 18 -14.24 1.46 3.35
CA GLN A 18 -14.16 0.17 2.65
C GLN A 18 -13.23 0.22 1.42
N VAL A 19 -13.22 1.34 0.69
CA VAL A 19 -12.35 1.54 -0.48
C VAL A 19 -10.89 1.70 -0.08
N GLU A 20 -10.60 2.49 0.96
CA GLU A 20 -9.25 2.64 1.49
C GLU A 20 -8.69 1.31 1.99
N ARG A 21 -9.51 0.54 2.71
CA ARG A 21 -9.13 -0.80 3.20
C ARG A 21 -8.86 -1.76 2.05
N ALA A 22 -9.74 -1.82 1.05
CA ALA A 22 -9.55 -2.69 -0.11
C ALA A 22 -8.25 -2.37 -0.86
N VAL A 23 -7.94 -1.09 -1.10
CA VAL A 23 -6.68 -0.68 -1.74
C VAL A 23 -5.48 -1.00 -0.87
N TYR A 24 -5.58 -0.76 0.44
CA TYR A 24 -4.49 -1.05 1.37
C TYR A 24 -4.19 -2.56 1.43
N GLU A 25 -5.22 -3.41 1.53
CA GLU A 25 -5.07 -4.87 1.48
C GLU A 25 -4.50 -5.34 0.13
N LEU A 26 -4.91 -4.74 -0.98
CA LEU A 26 -4.34 -5.02 -2.30
C LEU A 26 -2.83 -4.75 -2.34
N ILE A 27 -2.41 -3.60 -1.79
CA ILE A 27 -0.99 -3.22 -1.71
C ILE A 27 -0.22 -4.16 -0.78
N ILE A 28 -0.79 -4.55 0.37
CA ILE A 28 -0.17 -5.53 1.28
C ILE A 28 0.04 -6.88 0.57
N ARG A 29 -0.99 -7.39 -0.10
CA ARG A 29 -0.93 -8.69 -0.80
C ARG A 29 0.07 -8.68 -1.96
N ALA A 30 0.17 -7.57 -2.68
CA ALA A 30 1.12 -7.41 -3.77
C ALA A 30 2.56 -7.12 -3.28
N GLY A 31 2.72 -6.54 -2.09
CA GLY A 31 4.00 -6.06 -1.55
C GLY A 31 4.47 -4.77 -2.21
N ASP A 32 4.73 -4.82 -3.53
CA ASP A 32 5.05 -3.67 -4.38
C ASP A 32 4.03 -3.59 -5.53
N LEU A 33 3.13 -2.62 -5.45
CA LEU A 33 2.09 -2.44 -6.48
C LEU A 33 2.37 -1.19 -7.32
N MET A 34 2.29 -1.29 -8.64
CA MET A 34 2.45 -0.11 -9.48
C MET A 34 1.20 0.77 -9.36
N ALA A 35 1.37 2.09 -9.25
CA ALA A 35 0.23 3.00 -9.04
C ALA A 35 -0.81 2.95 -10.20
N LYS A 36 -0.35 2.56 -11.40
CA LYS A 36 -1.18 2.33 -12.59
C LYS A 36 -2.02 1.04 -12.53
N ASP A 37 -1.61 0.06 -11.72
CA ASP A 37 -2.29 -1.22 -11.57
C ASP A 37 -3.45 -1.10 -10.57
N VAL A 38 -3.47 -0.01 -9.79
CA VAL A 38 -4.63 0.36 -8.98
C VAL A 38 -5.74 0.86 -9.90
N PRO A 39 -6.96 0.31 -9.81
CA PRO A 39 -8.09 0.78 -10.62
C PRO A 39 -8.29 2.29 -10.44
N SER A 40 -8.44 3.03 -11.55
CA SER A 40 -8.53 4.51 -11.53
C SER A 40 -9.64 5.05 -10.62
N LYS A 41 -10.74 4.29 -10.45
CA LYS A 41 -11.85 4.62 -9.54
C LYS A 41 -11.44 4.62 -8.07
N MET A 42 -10.41 3.85 -7.70
CA MET A 42 -9.88 3.73 -6.35
C MET A 42 -8.56 4.48 -6.17
N ALA A 43 -7.86 4.84 -7.25
CA ALA A 43 -6.59 5.54 -7.19
C ALA A 43 -6.63 6.86 -6.40
N GLY A 44 -7.81 7.52 -6.32
CA GLY A 44 -8.00 8.73 -5.51
C GLY A 44 -7.77 8.54 -4.00
N VAL A 45 -7.83 7.30 -3.49
CA VAL A 45 -7.54 7.03 -2.07
C VAL A 45 -6.04 6.89 -1.77
N ILE A 46 -5.21 6.64 -2.78
CA ILE A 46 -3.76 6.49 -2.63
C ILE A 46 -3.14 7.69 -1.90
N PRO A 47 -3.34 8.96 -2.33
CA PRO A 47 -2.75 10.10 -1.63
C PRO A 47 -3.25 10.25 -0.19
N ARG A 48 -4.48 9.80 0.12
CA ARG A 48 -5.00 9.77 1.51
C ARG A 48 -4.28 8.74 2.36
N LEU A 49 -4.07 7.53 1.84
CA LEU A 49 -3.31 6.47 2.51
C LEU A 49 -1.85 6.87 2.74
N VAL A 50 -1.24 7.58 1.78
CA VAL A 50 0.10 8.15 1.92
C VAL A 50 0.14 9.23 3.00
N LYS A 51 -0.84 10.15 3.02
CA LYS A 51 -0.95 11.20 4.06
C LYS A 51 -1.16 10.61 5.46
N LYS A 52 -1.89 9.50 5.57
CA LYS A 52 -2.07 8.73 6.82
C LYS A 52 -0.82 7.95 7.23
N GLY A 53 0.22 7.89 6.39
CA GLY A 53 1.46 7.17 6.66
C GLY A 53 1.33 5.65 6.57
N LEU A 54 0.24 5.14 5.99
CA LEU A 54 -0.01 3.71 5.81
C LEU A 54 0.69 3.16 4.57
N VAL A 55 0.80 3.97 3.52
CA VAL A 55 1.40 3.58 2.24
C VAL A 55 2.51 4.56 1.93
N GLU A 56 3.59 4.05 1.34
CA GLU A 56 4.67 4.85 0.80
C GLU A 56 4.65 4.78 -0.72
N ALA A 57 4.71 5.94 -1.37
CA ALA A 57 4.80 6.05 -2.81
C ALA A 57 6.25 6.40 -3.19
N TYR A 58 6.86 5.58 -4.04
CA TYR A 58 8.25 5.77 -4.46
C TYR A 58 8.39 5.49 -5.97
N ARG A 59 9.48 5.93 -6.58
CA ARG A 59 9.69 5.79 -8.03
C ARG A 59 10.87 4.87 -8.31
N ARG A 60 10.62 3.76 -9.00
CA ARG A 60 11.66 2.84 -9.48
C ARG A 60 11.49 2.51 -10.96
N PRO A 61 12.56 2.21 -11.69
CA PRO A 61 12.43 1.69 -13.05
C PRO A 61 11.71 0.32 -13.00
N ALA A 62 10.84 0.07 -13.97
CA ALA A 62 10.09 -1.19 -14.02
C ALA A 62 10.99 -2.38 -14.39
N THR A 63 12.05 -2.12 -15.15
CA THR A 63 13.11 -3.08 -15.52
C THR A 63 14.47 -2.40 -15.39
N PRO A 64 15.58 -3.15 -15.18
CA PRO A 64 16.91 -2.58 -15.01
C PRO A 64 17.34 -1.62 -16.13
N ASP A 65 16.97 -1.92 -17.38
CA ASP A 65 17.31 -1.12 -18.56
C ASP A 65 16.29 -0.01 -18.88
N SER A 66 15.23 0.14 -18.09
CA SER A 66 14.21 1.15 -18.36
C SER A 66 14.64 2.53 -17.90
N ARG A 67 14.78 3.46 -18.85
CA ARG A 67 14.96 4.89 -18.56
C ARG A 67 13.73 5.53 -17.90
N LYS A 68 12.54 4.94 -18.05
CA LYS A 68 11.30 5.48 -17.50
C LYS A 68 11.04 4.91 -16.10
N LYS A 69 11.10 5.79 -15.10
CA LYS A 69 10.70 5.46 -13.72
C LYS A 69 9.18 5.41 -13.63
N GLN A 70 8.66 4.36 -12.99
CA GLN A 70 7.25 4.20 -12.67
C GLN A 70 7.04 4.46 -11.17
N THR A 71 5.84 4.88 -10.81
CA THR A 71 5.45 5.04 -9.41
C THR A 71 4.96 3.71 -8.87
N PHE A 72 5.55 3.28 -7.76
CA PHE A 72 5.19 2.11 -7.01
C PHE A 72 4.68 2.52 -5.64
N LEU A 73 3.80 1.69 -5.10
CA LEU A 73 3.16 1.81 -3.80
C LEU A 73 3.58 0.61 -2.98
N LYS A 74 4.01 0.88 -1.75
CA LYS A 74 4.36 -0.15 -0.78
C LYS A 74 3.66 0.14 0.53
N ALA A 75 3.09 -0.91 1.13
CA ALA A 75 2.51 -0.78 2.45
C ALA A 75 3.62 -0.55 3.48
N LYS A 76 3.49 0.51 4.26
CA LYS A 76 4.36 0.80 5.38
C LYS A 76 3.77 0.10 6.60
N LYS A 77 4.32 -1.07 6.96
CA LYS A 77 4.07 -1.62 8.29
C LYS A 77 4.73 -0.67 9.29
N ARG A 78 3.94 -0.15 10.23
CA ARG A 78 4.52 0.38 11.47
C ARG A 78 4.96 -0.84 12.27
N GLU A 79 6.27 -0.98 12.45
CA GLU A 79 6.84 -1.77 13.55
C GLU A 79 6.59 -1.04 14.88
#